data_AF-A0A3D5P0I6-F1
#
_entry.id   AF-A0A3D5P0I6-F1
#
_cell.length_a   1.000
_cell.length_b   1.000
_cell.length_c   1.000
_cell.angle_alpha   90.00
_cell.angle_beta   90.00
_cell.angle_gamma   90.00
#
_symmetry.space_group_name_H-M   'P 1'
#
loop_
_entity.id
_entity.type
_entity.pdbx_description
1 polymer ?
#
loop_
_entity_poly.entity_id
_entity_poly.type
_entity_poly.pdbx_seq_one_letter_code
_entity_poly.pdbx_strand_id
1 'polypeptide(L)'
;PFTYLHIFRYSPREGTVAAKLDNPVQFHEIKRRSVVLHEVSQKLKFAYAEKFSGQTLKVLFDQFRDGLASGYTRNYLRVQVPATQ
;
A
#
# COMPACT_ATOMS: atom_id res chain seq x y z
N PRO A 1 15.21 -3.90 3.83
CA PRO A 1 14.37 -2.68 3.78
C PRO A 1 12.96 -2.98 3.26
N PHE A 2 11.92 -2.39 3.87
CA PHE A 2 10.52 -2.55 3.44
C PHE A 2 10.19 -1.67 2.22
N THR A 3 9.33 -2.17 1.30
CA THR A 3 8.90 -1.42 0.10
C THR A 3 7.59 -0.66 0.33
N TYR A 4 6.72 -1.17 1.20
CA TYR A 4 5.53 -0.51 1.70
C TYR A 4 5.09 -1.11 3.02
N LEU A 5 4.11 -0.47 3.67
CA LEU A 5 3.48 -0.94 4.90
C LEU A 5 2.00 -1.25 4.67
N HIS A 6 1.54 -2.40 5.17
CA HIS A 6 0.12 -2.77 5.22
C HIS A 6 -0.41 -2.48 6.62
N ILE A 7 -1.23 -1.43 6.76
CA ILE A 7 -1.53 -0.82 8.05
C ILE A 7 -3.02 -0.95 8.35
N PHE A 8 -3.34 -1.58 9.48
CA PHE A 8 -4.70 -1.61 10.03
C PHE A 8 -4.69 -1.03 11.43
N ARG A 9 -5.72 -0.24 11.75
CA ARG A 9 -5.96 0.22 13.11
C ARG A 9 -6.44 -0.95 13.95
N TYR A 10 -5.99 -1.00 15.20
CA TYR A 10 -6.56 -1.94 16.15
C TYR A 10 -8.06 -1.69 16.29
N SER A 11 -8.84 -2.76 16.24
CA SER A 11 -10.27 -2.78 16.46
C SER A 11 -10.52 -3.79 17.58
N PRO A 12 -10.96 -3.34 18.77
CA PRO A 12 -11.27 -4.25 19.87
C PRO A 12 -12.32 -5.27 19.44
N ARG A 13 -12.07 -6.54 19.74
CA ARG A 13 -13.00 -7.64 19.49
C ARG A 13 -13.27 -8.34 20.80
N GLU A 14 -14.54 -8.44 21.16
CA GLU A 14 -14.98 -9.14 22.36
C GLU A 14 -14.44 -10.57 22.37
N GLY A 15 -14.07 -11.08 23.55
CA GLY A 15 -13.50 -12.41 23.72
C GLY A 15 -12.00 -12.52 23.43
N THR A 16 -11.36 -11.51 22.83
CA THR A 16 -9.90 -11.52 22.61
C THR A 16 -9.12 -11.12 23.86
N VAL A 17 -7.92 -11.67 24.03
CA VAL A 17 -7.00 -11.26 25.12
C VAL A 17 -6.66 -9.77 25.02
N ALA A 18 -6.48 -9.26 23.79
CA ALA A 18 -6.18 -7.86 23.53
C ALA A 18 -7.28 -6.90 24.00
N ALA A 19 -8.55 -7.34 24.02
CA ALA A 19 -9.66 -6.54 24.54
C ALA A 19 -9.64 -6.40 26.08
N LYS A 20 -8.90 -7.26 26.77
CA LYS A 20 -8.76 -7.26 28.24
C LYS A 20 -7.49 -6.55 28.73
N LEU A 21 -6.66 -6.04 27.83
CA LEU A 21 -5.43 -5.34 28.21
C LEU A 21 -5.76 -3.96 28.79
N ASP A 22 -5.06 -3.60 29.86
CA ASP A 22 -5.17 -2.29 30.49
C ASP A 22 -4.56 -1.18 29.61
N ASN A 23 -4.94 0.07 29.91
CA ASN A 23 -4.44 1.28 29.25
C ASN A 23 -4.71 1.35 27.73
N PRO A 24 -5.99 1.33 27.30
CA PRO A 24 -6.32 1.46 25.89
C PRO A 24 -5.85 2.80 25.33
N VAL A 25 -5.24 2.77 24.14
CA VAL A 25 -4.86 3.98 23.42
C VAL A 25 -6.11 4.70 22.93
N GLN A 26 -6.18 6.01 23.17
CA GLN A 26 -7.30 6.83 22.74
C GLN A 26 -7.49 6.78 21.21
N PHE A 27 -8.74 6.76 20.75
CA PHE A 27 -9.05 6.58 19.33
C PHE A 27 -8.41 7.66 18.43
N HIS A 28 -8.35 8.92 18.89
CA HIS A 28 -7.73 10.01 18.13
C HIS A 28 -6.22 9.75 17.91
N GLU A 29 -5.53 9.16 18.88
CA GLU A 29 -4.11 8.82 18.80
C GLU A 29 -3.89 7.62 17.88
N ILE A 30 -4.74 6.59 17.94
CA ILE A 30 -4.73 5.47 16.97
C ILE A 30 -4.93 6.00 15.54
N LYS A 31 -5.87 6.93 15.34
CA LYS A 31 -6.12 7.56 14.04
C LYS A 31 -4.91 8.38 13.58
N ARG A 32 -4.33 9.20 14.44
CA ARG A 32 -3.13 10.01 14.15
C ARG A 32 -1.97 9.12 13.70
N ARG A 33 -1.65 8.07 14.46
CA ARG A 33 -0.57 7.11 14.12
C ARG A 33 -0.81 6.43 12.79
N SER A 34 -2.05 6.02 12.54
CA SER A 34 -2.43 5.41 11.25
C SER A 34 -2.13 6.36 10.10
N VAL A 35 -2.51 7.63 10.18
CA VAL A 35 -2.24 8.63 9.12
C VAL A 35 -0.74 8.78 8.88
N VAL A 36 0.04 8.99 9.95
CA VAL A 36 1.51 9.12 9.84
C VAL A 36 2.14 7.89 9.19
N LEU A 37 1.73 6.68 9.58
CA LEU A 37 2.26 5.46 8.99
C LEU A 37 1.86 5.29 7.52
N HIS A 38 0.66 5.74 7.11
CA HIS A 38 0.26 5.72 5.70
C HIS A 38 1.12 6.69 4.88
N GLU A 39 1.41 7.89 5.41
CA GLU A 39 2.32 8.84 4.75
C GLU A 39 3.73 8.25 4.57
N VAL A 40 4.27 7.61 5.61
CA VAL A 40 5.55 6.88 5.53
C VAL A 40 5.49 5.77 4.48
N SER A 41 4.40 4.98 4.47
CA SER A 41 4.17 3.92 3.48
C SER A 41 4.17 4.46 2.05
N GLN A 42 3.53 5.62 1.80
CA GLN A 42 3.54 6.26 0.48
C GLN A 42 4.94 6.71 0.06
N LYS A 43 5.73 7.29 0.97
CA LYS A 43 7.13 7.68 0.70
C LYS A 43 7.99 6.47 0.36
N LEU A 44 7.83 5.36 1.09
CA LEU A 44 8.54 4.11 0.81
C LEU A 44 8.14 3.52 -0.55
N LYS A 45 6.84 3.50 -0.88
CA LYS A 45 6.35 3.04 -2.19
C LYS A 45 6.94 3.87 -3.33
N PHE A 46 6.93 5.19 -3.19
CA PHE A 46 7.48 6.10 -4.19
C PHE A 46 8.98 5.86 -4.39
N ALA A 47 9.76 5.89 -3.30
CA ALA A 47 11.21 5.64 -3.35
C ALA A 47 11.56 4.24 -3.86
N TYR A 48 10.69 3.26 -3.66
CA TYR A 48 10.85 1.93 -4.24
C TYR A 48 10.60 1.94 -5.75
N ALA A 49 9.51 2.57 -6.21
CA ALA A 49 9.17 2.66 -7.62
C ALA A 49 10.21 3.46 -8.43
N GLU A 50 10.72 4.55 -7.84
CA GLU A 50 11.73 5.43 -8.47
C GLU A 50 13.00 4.68 -8.89
N LYS A 51 13.40 3.64 -8.15
CA LYS A 51 14.56 2.79 -8.48
C LYS A 51 14.44 2.09 -9.84
N PHE A 52 13.23 1.97 -10.36
CA PHE A 52 12.95 1.31 -11.64
C PHE A 52 12.67 2.30 -12.77
N SER A 53 12.77 3.61 -12.51
CA SER A 53 12.64 4.63 -13.55
C SER A 53 13.71 4.42 -14.63
N GLY A 54 13.29 4.48 -15.90
CA GLY A 54 14.16 4.24 -17.05
C GLY A 54 14.52 2.77 -17.32
N GLN A 55 14.06 1.83 -16.50
CA GLN A 55 14.30 0.40 -16.72
C GLN A 55 13.17 -0.26 -17.52
N THR A 56 13.53 -1.23 -18.37
CA THR A 56 12.56 -2.08 -19.05
C THR A 56 12.16 -3.24 -18.14
N LEU A 57 10.88 -3.29 -17.76
CA LEU A 57 10.33 -4.36 -16.91
C LEU A 57 9.28 -5.18 -17.66
N LYS A 58 9.19 -6.47 -17.32
CA LYS A 58 8.07 -7.32 -17.77
C LYS A 58 6.82 -6.99 -16.96
N VAL A 59 5.73 -6.72 -17.65
CA VAL A 59 4.42 -6.37 -17.07
C VAL A 59 3.40 -7.42 -17.50
N LEU A 60 2.60 -7.89 -16.56
CA LEU A 60 1.37 -8.63 -16.82
C LEU A 60 0.21 -7.64 -16.82
N PHE A 61 -0.38 -7.39 -17.99
CA PHE A 61 -1.55 -6.54 -18.13
C PHE A 61 -2.82 -7.34 -17.84
N ASP A 62 -3.67 -6.81 -16.95
CA ASP A 62 -4.87 -7.48 -16.47
C ASP A 62 -6.14 -6.63 -16.64
N GLN A 63 -6.01 -5.34 -16.95
CA GLN A 63 -7.12 -4.42 -17.09
C GLN A 63 -6.95 -3.55 -18.33
N PHE A 64 -8.00 -3.46 -19.14
CA PHE A 64 -8.07 -2.61 -20.33
C PHE A 64 -9.31 -1.74 -20.24
N ARG A 65 -9.13 -0.43 -20.05
CA ARG A 65 -10.24 0.51 -19.88
C ARG A 65 -9.82 1.88 -20.37
N ASP A 66 -10.74 2.61 -21.01
CA ASP A 66 -10.56 4.01 -21.39
C ASP A 66 -9.29 4.26 -22.23
N GLY A 67 -8.94 3.31 -23.12
CA GLY A 67 -7.72 3.40 -23.93
C GLY A 67 -6.41 3.16 -23.18
N LEU A 68 -6.46 2.67 -21.94
CA LEU A 68 -5.30 2.33 -21.12
C LEU A 68 -5.26 0.84 -20.80
N ALA A 69 -4.07 0.25 -20.92
CA ALA A 69 -3.74 -1.06 -20.39
C ALA A 69 -3.05 -0.87 -19.03
N SER A 70 -3.60 -1.48 -17.98
CA SER A 70 -3.06 -1.45 -16.62
C SER A 70 -2.66 -2.85 -16.19
N GLY A 71 -1.57 -2.94 -15.44
CA GLY A 71 -0.98 -4.22 -15.06
C GLY A 71 -0.02 -4.13 -13.91
N TYR A 72 0.61 -5.25 -13.58
CA TYR A 72 1.64 -5.34 -12.56
C TYR A 72 2.94 -5.92 -13.11
N THR A 73 4.07 -5.39 -12.64
CA THR A 73 5.36 -6.04 -12.83
C THR A 73 5.49 -7.25 -11.90
N ARG A 74 6.53 -8.08 -12.10
CA ARG A 74 6.84 -9.22 -11.21
C ARG A 74 7.06 -8.82 -9.74
N ASN A 75 7.51 -7.60 -9.52
CA ASN A 75 7.74 -7.02 -8.19
C ASN A 75 6.59 -6.10 -7.74
N TYR A 76 5.39 -6.32 -8.30
CA TYR A 76 4.12 -5.70 -7.93
C TYR A 76 4.07 -4.17 -8.06
N LEU A 77 4.86 -3.58 -8.95
CA LEU A 77 4.66 -2.18 -9.35
C LEU A 77 3.45 -2.12 -10.28
N ARG A 78 2.49 -1.23 -9.98
CA ARG A 78 1.38 -0.95 -10.90
C ARG A 78 1.91 -0.11 -12.05
N VAL A 79 1.62 -0.51 -13.28
CA VAL A 79 2.00 0.19 -14.50
C VAL A 79 0.77 0.44 -15.34
N GLN A 80 0.70 1.61 -15.98
CA GLN A 80 -0.32 1.95 -16.97
C GLN A 80 0.36 2.45 -18.24
N VAL A 81 -0.11 1.97 -19.39
CA VAL A 81 0.36 2.40 -20.72
C VAL A 81 -0.85 2.59 -21.64
N PRO A 82 -0.74 3.42 -22.70
CA PRO A 82 -1.75 3.45 -23.75
C PRO A 82 -1.99 2.05 -24.31
N ALA A 83 -3.25 1.61 -24.37
CA ALA A 83 -3.63 0.39 -25.05
C ALA A 83 -3.70 0.70 -26.55
N THR A 84 -2.73 0.20 -27.32
CA THR A 84 -2.87 0.14 -28.78
C THR A 84 -3.81 -1.03 -29.09
N GLN A 85 -4.92 -0.74 -29.78
CA GLN A 85 -5.79 -1.79 -30.34
C GLN A 85 -5.03 -2.61 -31.36
#